data_AF-A0A944H303-F1
#
_entry.id   AF-A0A944H303-F1
#
_cell.length_a   1.000
_cell.length_b   1.000
_cell.length_c   1.000
_cell.angle_alpha   90.00
_cell.angle_beta   90.00
_cell.angle_gamma   90.00
#
_symmetry.space_group_name_H-M   'P 1'
#
loop_
_entity.id
_entity.type
_entity.pdbx_description
1 polymer ?
#
loop_
_entity_poly.entity_id
_entity_poly.type
_entity_poly.pdbx_seq_one_letter_code
_entity_poly.pdbx_strand_id
1 'polypeptide(L)'
;MNPFINDIEKLDKKELQELLSKLTLYRNLKKGLGSRGKDVFEKLQTGAKKLVVEYFSATDRSYVEEQACSIYKNVFSLNVEPKDIEFRESANILGGMRVFVDDKVLDLSYLKIENQFSK
;
A
#
# COMPACT_ATOMS: atom_id res chain seq x y z
N MET A 1 -8.07 10.71 21.79
CA MET A 1 -6.98 10.73 22.78
C MET A 1 -5.98 9.65 22.39
N ASN A 2 -4.70 10.00 22.31
CA ASN A 2 -3.63 9.09 21.86
C ASN A 2 -3.13 8.30 23.08
N PRO A 3 -3.10 6.95 23.07
CA PRO A 3 -2.81 6.15 24.27
C PRO A 3 -1.37 6.25 24.80
N PHE A 4 -0.48 6.96 24.10
CA PHE A 4 0.97 6.96 24.39
C PHE A 4 1.42 7.81 25.59
N ILE A 5 0.58 8.70 26.15
CA ILE A 5 1.05 9.69 27.14
C ILE A 5 0.83 9.25 28.59
N ASN A 6 0.01 8.23 28.84
CA ASN A 6 -0.46 7.96 30.20
C ASN A 6 0.53 7.24 31.14
N ASP A 7 1.75 6.88 30.72
CA ASP A 7 2.67 6.11 31.59
C ASP A 7 4.17 6.28 31.28
N ILE A 8 4.62 7.46 30.84
CA ILE A 8 6.05 7.74 30.61
C ILE A 8 6.91 7.46 31.86
N GLU A 9 6.36 7.68 33.05
CA GLU A 9 7.05 7.46 34.34
C GLU A 9 7.29 5.98 34.66
N LYS A 10 6.58 5.07 33.97
CA LYS A 10 6.76 3.62 34.14
C LYS A 10 7.76 3.01 33.16
N LEU A 11 8.20 3.78 32.17
CA LEU A 11 9.14 3.31 31.15
C LEU A 11 10.58 3.32 31.67
N ASP A 12 11.32 2.27 31.35
CA ASP A 12 12.74 2.22 31.66
C ASP A 12 13.57 3.10 30.70
N LYS A 13 14.87 3.25 30.99
CA LYS A 13 15.77 4.09 30.18
C LYS A 13 15.78 3.67 28.70
N LYS A 14 15.72 2.37 28.41
CA LYS A 14 15.77 1.85 27.04
C LYS A 14 14.46 2.16 26.32
N GLU A 15 13.33 1.93 26.97
CA GLU A 15 12.00 2.25 26.45
C GLU A 15 11.84 3.76 26.17
N LEU A 16 12.37 4.62 27.05
CA LEU A 16 12.40 6.06 26.84
C LEU A 16 13.28 6.47 25.63
N GLN A 17 14.43 5.82 25.44
CA GLN A 17 15.29 6.06 24.28
C GLN A 17 14.61 5.63 22.96
N GLU A 18 13.91 4.50 22.97
CA GLU A 18 13.14 4.03 21.82
C GLU A 18 11.97 4.96 21.52
N LEU A 19 11.24 5.42 22.54
CA LEU A 19 10.15 6.38 22.39
C LEU A 19 10.64 7.70 21.79
N LEU A 20 11.74 8.25 22.30
CA LEU A 20 12.34 9.48 21.77
C LEU A 20 12.76 9.31 20.30
N SER A 21 13.30 8.15 19.93
CA SER A 21 13.69 7.83 18.56
C SER A 21 12.48 7.79 17.63
N LYS A 22 11.38 7.14 18.05
CA LYS A 22 10.11 7.09 17.31
C LYS A 22 9.50 8.48 17.13
N LEU A 23 9.46 9.30 18.17
CA LEU A 23 8.97 10.68 18.11
C LEU A 23 9.81 11.55 17.17
N THR A 24 11.13 11.39 17.21
CA THR A 24 12.06 12.11 16.33
C THR A 24 11.82 11.74 14.87
N LEU A 25 11.65 10.45 14.57
CA LEU A 25 11.30 9.98 13.23
C LEU A 25 9.98 10.57 12.75
N TYR A 26 8.91 10.49 13.55
CA TYR A 26 7.61 11.08 13.22
C TYR A 26 7.73 12.58 12.92
N ARG A 27 8.44 13.33 13.76
CA ARG A 27 8.66 14.77 13.55
C ARG A 27 9.38 15.06 12.25
N ASN A 28 10.41 14.29 11.92
CA ASN A 28 11.19 14.46 10.70
C ASN A 28 10.35 14.14 9.45
N LEU A 29 9.59 13.04 9.47
CA LEU A 29 8.67 12.67 8.39
C LEU A 29 7.58 13.73 8.19
N LYS A 30 6.99 14.25 9.27
CA LYS A 30 6.00 15.33 9.20
C LYS A 30 6.58 16.63 8.62
N LYS A 31 7.83 16.96 8.95
CA LYS A 31 8.53 18.12 8.36
C LYS A 31 8.83 17.94 6.87
N GLY A 32 9.28 16.75 6.46
CA GLY A 32 9.67 16.49 5.08
C GLY A 32 8.51 16.19 4.12
N LEU A 33 7.46 15.52 4.60
CA LEU A 33 6.37 14.98 3.79
C LEU A 33 5.00 15.61 4.10
N GLY A 34 4.94 16.56 5.04
CA GLY A 34 3.69 17.20 5.44
C GLY A 34 2.66 16.21 5.98
N SER A 35 1.43 16.28 5.45
CA SER A 35 0.31 15.41 5.84
C SER A 35 0.59 13.92 5.59
N ARG A 36 1.34 13.59 4.52
CA ARG A 36 1.74 12.21 4.19
C ARG A 36 2.72 11.60 5.20
N GLY A 37 3.40 12.42 5.99
CA GLY A 37 4.36 11.94 6.98
C GLY A 37 3.73 11.06 8.07
N LYS A 38 2.45 11.27 8.39
CA LYS A 38 1.71 10.42 9.34
C LYS A 38 1.50 9.02 8.77
N ASP A 39 0.98 8.93 7.56
CA ASP A 39 0.71 7.64 6.89
C ASP A 39 1.98 6.80 6.75
N VAL A 40 3.10 7.45 6.40
CA VAL A 40 4.41 6.77 6.29
C VAL A 40 4.88 6.26 7.65
N PHE A 41 4.74 7.06 8.71
CA PHE A 41 5.13 6.64 10.06
C PHE A 41 4.30 5.44 10.55
N GLU A 42 2.98 5.45 10.32
CA GLU A 42 2.09 4.35 10.70
C GLU A 42 2.42 3.06 9.95
N LYS A 43 2.74 3.15 8.64
CA LYS A 43 3.23 2.01 7.85
C LYS A 43 4.54 1.44 8.39
N LEU A 44 5.49 2.29 8.76
CA LEU A 44 6.78 1.84 9.31
C LEU A 44 6.63 1.12 10.66
N GLN A 45 5.67 1.53 11.50
CA GLN A 45 5.41 0.86 12.78
C GLN A 45 4.71 -0.49 12.61
N THR A 46 3.83 -0.60 11.62
CA THR A 46 3.00 -1.81 11.41
C THR A 46 3.61 -2.81 10.45
N GLY A 47 4.56 -2.37 9.62
CA GLY A 47 5.03 -3.14 8.46
C GLY A 47 3.95 -3.35 7.40
N ALA A 48 2.82 -2.64 7.50
CA ALA A 48 1.69 -2.80 6.60
C ALA A 48 2.05 -2.29 5.20
N LYS A 49 2.02 -3.21 4.22
CA LYS A 49 2.22 -2.88 2.81
C LYS A 49 0.95 -2.23 2.26
N LYS A 50 1.12 -1.19 1.44
CA LYS A 50 0.01 -0.63 0.70
C LYS A 50 -0.20 -1.41 -0.58
N LEU A 51 -1.37 -2.04 -0.69
CA LEU A 51 -1.77 -2.83 -1.85
C LEU A 51 -2.85 -2.05 -2.60
N VAL A 52 -2.56 -1.69 -3.86
CA VAL A 52 -3.52 -0.96 -4.71
C VAL A 52 -3.63 -1.66 -6.04
N VAL A 53 -4.84 -1.75 -6.56
CA VAL A 53 -5.08 -2.19 -7.93
C VAL A 53 -5.86 -1.12 -8.66
N GLU A 54 -5.28 -0.60 -9.75
CA GLU A 54 -5.98 0.27 -10.67
C GLU A 54 -6.44 -0.53 -11.88
N TYR A 55 -7.70 -0.43 -12.29
CA TYR A 55 -8.23 -1.25 -13.39
C TYR A 55 -9.15 -0.48 -14.32
N PHE A 56 -9.28 -0.99 -15.55
CA PHE A 56 -10.18 -0.41 -16.54
C PHE A 56 -11.64 -0.58 -16.10
N SER A 57 -12.39 0.52 -16.05
CA SER A 57 -13.75 0.58 -15.48
C SER A 57 -14.77 -0.36 -16.14
N ALA A 58 -14.58 -0.73 -17.41
CA ALA A 58 -15.46 -1.70 -18.07
C ALA A 58 -15.10 -3.17 -17.79
N THR A 59 -14.13 -3.42 -16.91
CA THR A 59 -13.73 -4.78 -16.49
C THR A 59 -14.54 -5.20 -15.27
N ASP A 60 -15.01 -6.45 -15.27
CA ASP A 60 -15.71 -7.02 -14.12
C ASP A 60 -14.82 -7.03 -12.86
N ARG A 61 -15.37 -6.54 -11.75
CA ARG A 61 -14.64 -6.38 -10.50
C ARG A 61 -14.25 -7.72 -9.88
N SER A 62 -15.12 -8.71 -9.92
CA SER A 62 -14.83 -10.04 -9.36
C SER A 62 -13.66 -10.70 -10.10
N TYR A 63 -13.62 -10.57 -11.44
CA TYR A 63 -12.47 -10.99 -12.22
C TYR A 63 -11.17 -10.25 -11.82
N VAL A 64 -11.23 -8.93 -11.62
CA VAL A 64 -10.05 -8.14 -11.19
C VAL A 64 -9.56 -8.56 -9.81
N GLU A 65 -10.47 -8.83 -8.87
CA GLU A 65 -10.13 -9.30 -7.53
C GLU A 65 -9.39 -10.65 -7.55
N GLU A 66 -9.90 -11.62 -8.31
CA GLU A 66 -9.27 -12.94 -8.46
C GLU A 66 -7.86 -12.83 -9.08
N GLN A 67 -7.74 -12.05 -10.16
CA GLN A 67 -6.46 -11.83 -10.84
C GLN A 67 -5.47 -11.10 -9.93
N ALA A 68 -5.91 -10.08 -9.19
CA ALA A 68 -5.07 -9.35 -8.25
C ALA A 68 -4.50 -10.26 -7.16
N CYS A 69 -5.34 -11.08 -6.51
CA CYS A 69 -4.90 -12.03 -5.50
C CYS A 69 -3.87 -13.03 -6.08
N SER A 70 -4.09 -13.51 -7.31
CA SER A 70 -3.15 -14.39 -8.01
C SER A 70 -1.80 -13.70 -8.27
N ILE A 71 -1.82 -12.45 -8.72
CA ILE A 71 -0.60 -11.65 -8.97
C ILE A 71 0.17 -11.40 -7.68
N TYR A 72 -0.51 -10.98 -6.61
CA TYR A 72 0.14 -10.78 -5.32
C TYR A 72 0.80 -12.05 -4.80
N LYS A 73 0.13 -13.21 -4.95
CA LYS A 73 0.70 -14.50 -4.55
C LYS A 73 1.89 -14.92 -5.41
N ASN A 74 1.76 -14.86 -6.72
CA ASN A 74 2.73 -15.47 -7.64
C ASN A 74 3.91 -14.56 -7.97
N VAL A 75 3.69 -13.24 -8.05
CA VAL A 75 4.73 -12.26 -8.42
C VAL A 75 5.37 -11.64 -7.18
N PHE A 76 4.55 -11.30 -6.19
CA PHE A 76 5.02 -10.58 -5.00
C PHE A 76 5.19 -11.49 -3.77
N SER A 77 4.84 -12.77 -3.87
CA SER A 77 4.88 -13.75 -2.77
C SER A 77 4.07 -13.31 -1.54
N LEU A 78 2.95 -12.62 -1.76
CA LEU A 78 2.05 -12.11 -0.74
C LEU A 78 0.71 -12.86 -0.81
N ASN A 79 0.30 -13.48 0.30
CA ASN A 79 -1.02 -14.06 0.42
C ASN A 79 -1.98 -13.02 0.99
N VAL A 80 -2.92 -12.54 0.18
CA VAL A 80 -3.76 -11.37 0.47
C VAL A 80 -5.20 -11.65 0.10
N GLU A 81 -6.15 -11.12 0.86
CA GLU A 81 -7.57 -11.17 0.53
C GLU A 81 -8.02 -9.89 -0.18
N PRO A 82 -9.08 -9.92 -1.00
CA PRO A 82 -9.59 -8.71 -1.67
C PRO A 82 -9.87 -7.53 -0.73
N LYS A 83 -10.28 -7.80 0.52
CA LYS A 83 -10.53 -6.76 1.53
C LYS A 83 -9.28 -5.99 1.96
N ASP A 84 -8.09 -6.57 1.75
CA ASP A 84 -6.80 -5.96 2.11
C ASP A 84 -6.25 -5.08 0.97
N ILE A 85 -6.93 -5.06 -0.18
CA ILE A 85 -6.50 -4.38 -1.40
C ILE A 85 -7.41 -3.19 -1.69
N GLU A 86 -6.80 -2.04 -1.96
CA GLU A 86 -7.53 -0.86 -2.42
C GLU A 86 -7.75 -0.95 -3.95
N PHE A 87 -8.99 -1.20 -4.37
CA PHE A 87 -9.36 -1.23 -5.78
C PHE A 87 -9.82 0.14 -6.27
N ARG A 88 -9.25 0.61 -7.38
CA ARG A 88 -9.54 1.91 -7.98
C ARG A 88 -9.85 1.75 -9.46
N GLU A 89 -11.01 2.21 -9.88
CA GLU A 89 -11.33 2.32 -11.29
C GLU A 89 -10.57 3.50 -11.90
N SER A 90 -10.00 3.30 -13.09
CA SER A 90 -9.26 4.33 -13.80
C SER A 90 -9.69 4.39 -15.26
N ALA A 91 -10.23 5.55 -15.66
CA ALA A 91 -10.57 5.84 -17.05
C ALA A 91 -9.34 6.00 -17.96
N ASN A 92 -8.15 6.18 -17.36
CA ASN A 92 -6.89 6.34 -18.09
C ASN A 92 -6.25 5.01 -18.49
N ILE A 93 -6.76 3.89 -17.97
CA ILE A 93 -6.30 2.55 -18.31
C ILE A 93 -7.17 2.05 -19.48
N LEU A 94 -6.55 1.79 -20.63
CA LEU A 94 -7.24 1.40 -21.87
C LEU A 94 -7.60 -0.11 -21.93
N GLY A 95 -7.22 -0.89 -20.91
CA GLY A 95 -7.52 -2.30 -20.75
C GLY A 95 -6.76 -2.89 -19.56
N GLY A 96 -7.11 -4.09 -19.09
CA GLY A 96 -6.34 -4.78 -18.03
C GLY A 96 -6.32 -4.04 -16.68
N MET A 97 -5.16 -4.10 -15.99
CA MET A 97 -4.98 -3.54 -14.64
C MET A 97 -3.51 -3.18 -14.34
N ARG A 98 -3.29 -2.36 -13.31
CA ARG A 98 -2.00 -2.10 -12.68
C ARG A 98 -2.06 -2.55 -11.23
N VAL A 99 -1.04 -3.28 -10.79
CA VAL A 99 -0.96 -3.81 -9.43
C VAL A 99 0.21 -3.15 -8.72
N PHE A 100 -0.04 -2.57 -7.54
CA PHE A 100 0.94 -1.83 -6.77
C PHE A 100 1.21 -2.49 -5.41
N VAL A 101 2.49 -2.60 -5.07
CA VAL A 101 2.96 -2.93 -3.70
C VAL A 101 3.88 -1.81 -3.26
N ASP A 102 3.38 -0.94 -2.37
CA ASP A 102 4.06 0.28 -1.95
C ASP A 102 4.50 1.13 -3.16
N ASP A 103 5.80 1.20 -3.44
CA ASP A 103 6.38 1.95 -4.56
C ASP A 103 6.63 1.09 -5.81
N LYS A 104 6.36 -0.23 -5.75
CA LYS A 104 6.52 -1.15 -6.88
C LYS A 104 5.22 -1.23 -7.67
N VAL A 105 5.33 -1.27 -9.00
CA VAL A 105 4.18 -1.44 -9.90
C VAL A 105 4.43 -2.56 -10.89
N LEU A 106 3.40 -3.37 -11.13
CA LEU A 106 3.30 -4.25 -12.29
C LEU A 106 2.19 -3.70 -13.18
N ASP A 107 2.57 -3.25 -14.38
CA ASP A 107 1.62 -2.70 -15.36
C ASP A 107 1.21 -3.78 -16.36
N LEU A 108 -0.07 -4.17 -16.32
CA LEU A 108 -0.69 -5.12 -17.24
C LEU A 108 -1.78 -4.44 -18.07
N SER A 109 -1.77 -3.10 -18.13
CA SER A 109 -2.82 -2.31 -18.77
C SER A 109 -2.84 -2.42 -20.30
N TYR A 110 -1.77 -2.94 -20.89
CA TYR A 110 -1.62 -3.07 -22.34
C TYR A 110 -1.93 -4.47 -22.88
N LEU A 111 -2.16 -5.47 -22.01
CA LEU A 111 -2.32 -6.87 -22.45
C LEU A 111 -3.49 -7.12 -23.40
N LYS A 112 -4.56 -6.30 -23.34
CA LYS A 112 -5.66 -6.37 -24.32
C LYS A 112 -5.30 -5.76 -25.68
N ILE A 113 -4.39 -4.78 -25.70
CA ILE A 113 -3.99 -4.05 -26.91
C ILE A 113 -2.99 -4.90 -27.71
N GLU A 114 -2.00 -5.53 -27.07
CA GLU A 114 -1.04 -6.40 -27.78
C GLU A 114 -1.70 -7.62 -28.44
N ASN A 115 -2.73 -8.20 -27.80
CA ASN A 115 -3.48 -9.32 -28.38
C ASN A 115 -4.36 -8.92 -29.59
N GLN A 116 -4.64 -7.62 -29.79
CA GLN A 116 -5.33 -7.12 -30.99
C GLN A 116 -4.35 -6.84 -32.14
N PHE A 117 -3.11 -6.44 -31.84
CA PHE A 117 -2.07 -6.20 -32.87
C PHE A 117 -1.30 -7.47 -33.28
N SER A 118 -1.45 -8.57 -32.54
CA SER A 118 -0.82 -9.86 -32.85
C SER A 118 -1.69 -10.78 -33.74
N LYS A 119 -2.70 -10.24 -34.44
CA LYS A 119 -3.54 -10.97 -35.40
C LYS A 119 -3.36 -10.44 -36.82
#